data_AF-A0A8C8Y2L2-F1
#
_entry.id   AF-A0A8C8Y2L2-F1
#
_cell.length_a   1.000
_cell.length_b   1.000
_cell.length_c   1.000
_cell.angle_alpha   90.00
_cell.angle_beta   90.00
_cell.angle_gamma   90.00
#
_symmetry.space_group_name_H-M   'P 1'
#
loop_
_entity.id
_entity.type
_entity.pdbx_description
1 polymer ?
#
loop_
_entity_poly.entity_id
_entity_poly.type
_entity_poly.pdbx_seq_one_letter_code
_entity_poly.pdbx_strand_id
1 'polypeptide(L)'
;MNKINLPDPKEVAAIEARKNQEKQRQSRFVNVRTRVMGVDVKALDSQVEERKLREATEQSKEAAYDLLDDQLRLAMDTRAAQLAKLEESCRVAMMTAMANANKAQAAEMARRQHHEQRHEQQANLKEIQKQVTSNLLTENPQTTQNPVAPHRVPPHCWKGMTPEQRAAIKKAQKVQHHEKEAQRRAERALDAKRESQTLSLAQAALQLEEQERELCAVFQRGLGSFNQQLATEQKAQ
;
A
#
# COMPACT_ATOMS: atom_id res chain seq x y z
N MET A 1 -145.57 20.96 -36.85
CA MET A 1 -144.60 20.20 -36.02
C MET A 1 -143.29 20.97 -35.99
N ASN A 2 -143.02 21.75 -34.93
CA ASN A 2 -141.73 22.41 -34.74
C ASN A 2 -141.10 21.89 -33.44
N LYS A 3 -139.94 21.27 -33.58
CA LYS A 3 -139.21 20.54 -32.55
C LYS A 3 -138.66 21.53 -31.51
N ILE A 4 -139.01 21.32 -30.24
CA ILE A 4 -138.43 22.04 -29.09
C ILE A 4 -137.03 21.44 -28.87
N ASN A 5 -135.98 22.22 -29.14
CA ASN A 5 -134.61 21.85 -28.80
C ASN A 5 -134.45 21.88 -27.27
N LEU A 6 -134.19 20.71 -26.68
CA LEU A 6 -133.76 20.60 -25.29
C LEU A 6 -132.39 21.28 -25.15
N PRO A 7 -132.14 22.09 -24.09
CA PRO A 7 -130.84 22.74 -23.88
C PRO A 7 -129.74 21.69 -23.73
N ASP A 8 -128.59 21.94 -24.36
CA ASP A 8 -127.41 21.05 -24.27
C ASP A 8 -126.97 20.94 -22.79
N PRO A 9 -126.79 19.72 -22.24
CA PRO A 9 -126.31 19.50 -20.87
C PRO A 9 -125.07 20.33 -20.49
N LYS A 10 -124.21 20.65 -21.47
CA LYS A 10 -123.04 21.51 -21.26
C LYS A 10 -123.41 22.98 -21.01
N GLU A 11 -124.44 23.48 -21.67
CA GLU A 11 -124.92 24.87 -21.49
C GLU A 11 -125.56 25.05 -20.11
N VAL A 12 -126.31 24.06 -19.64
CA VAL A 12 -126.92 24.07 -18.30
C VAL A 12 -125.84 24.08 -17.21
N ALA A 13 -124.82 23.22 -17.35
CA ALA A 13 -123.68 23.19 -16.42
C ALA A 13 -122.88 24.51 -16.41
N ALA A 14 -122.71 25.14 -17.57
CA ALA A 14 -122.02 26.43 -17.69
C ALA A 14 -122.83 27.57 -17.02
N ILE A 15 -124.15 27.60 -17.19
CA ILE A 15 -125.03 28.58 -16.54
C ILE A 15 -125.02 28.40 -15.02
N GLU A 16 -125.06 27.16 -14.54
CA GLU A 16 -125.03 26.85 -13.11
C GLU A 16 -123.67 27.19 -12.48
N ALA A 17 -122.57 26.88 -13.17
CA ALA A 17 -121.22 27.28 -12.75
C ALA A 17 -121.10 28.81 -12.66
N ARG A 18 -121.65 29.56 -13.63
CA ARG A 18 -121.65 31.02 -13.64
C ARG A 18 -122.48 31.60 -12.49
N LYS A 19 -123.66 31.04 -12.21
CA LYS A 19 -124.48 31.42 -11.05
C LYS A 19 -123.74 31.13 -9.73
N ASN A 20 -123.05 30.00 -9.62
CA ASN A 20 -122.27 29.66 -8.43
C ASN A 20 -121.06 30.59 -8.24
N GLN A 21 -120.37 30.97 -9.31
CA GLN A 21 -119.29 31.95 -9.25
C GLN A 21 -119.79 33.34 -8.81
N GLU A 22 -120.94 33.80 -9.30
CA GLU A 22 -121.52 35.09 -8.86
C GLU A 22 -121.96 35.05 -7.40
N LYS A 23 -122.51 33.92 -6.91
CA LYS A 23 -122.80 33.72 -5.48
C LYS A 23 -121.53 33.77 -4.62
N GLN A 24 -120.45 33.12 -5.06
CA GLN A 24 -119.15 33.17 -4.37
C GLN A 24 -118.51 34.56 -4.39
N ARG A 25 -118.77 35.36 -5.44
CA ARG A 25 -118.33 36.76 -5.54
C ARG A 25 -119.13 37.66 -4.59
N GLN A 26 -120.46 37.51 -4.57
CA GLN A 26 -121.34 38.29 -3.69
C GLN A 26 -121.05 38.03 -2.21
N SER A 27 -120.80 36.77 -1.83
CA SER A 27 -120.47 36.43 -0.44
C SER A 27 -119.17 37.09 0.06
N ARG A 28 -118.21 37.36 -0.84
CA ARG A 28 -116.98 38.11 -0.53
C ARG A 28 -117.21 39.62 -0.39
N PHE A 29 -118.13 40.18 -1.16
CA PHE A 29 -118.41 41.63 -1.17
C PHE A 29 -119.31 42.09 -0.02
N VAL A 30 -120.27 41.23 0.37
CA VAL A 30 -121.26 41.51 1.42
C VAL A 30 -120.67 41.33 2.83
N ASN A 31 -119.70 40.44 3.02
CA ASN A 31 -119.04 40.25 4.31
C ASN A 31 -117.93 41.30 4.53
N VAL A 32 -118.20 42.30 5.38
CA VAL A 32 -117.28 43.42 5.66
C VAL A 32 -115.90 42.96 6.15
N ARG A 33 -115.83 41.90 6.97
CA ARG A 33 -114.56 41.37 7.50
C ARG A 33 -113.70 40.73 6.42
N THR A 34 -114.31 39.97 5.52
CA THR A 34 -113.63 39.34 4.36
C THR A 34 -113.21 40.39 3.32
N ARG A 35 -113.94 41.50 3.20
CA ARG A 35 -113.62 42.60 2.29
C ARG A 35 -112.45 43.46 2.76
N VAL A 36 -112.32 43.69 4.07
CA VAL A 36 -111.29 44.58 4.65
C VAL A 36 -110.01 43.80 5.04
N MET A 37 -110.12 42.55 5.52
CA MET A 37 -108.99 41.74 5.99
C MET A 37 -109.09 40.26 5.54
N GLY A 38 -109.63 39.99 4.35
CA GLY A 38 -109.69 38.64 3.81
C GLY A 38 -108.30 38.13 3.43
N VAL A 39 -107.83 37.11 4.16
CA VAL A 39 -106.55 36.44 3.89
C VAL A 39 -106.81 34.93 3.74
N ASP A 40 -106.25 34.32 2.71
CA ASP A 40 -106.30 32.88 2.53
C ASP A 40 -105.20 32.21 3.38
N VAL A 41 -105.55 31.95 4.63
CA VAL A 41 -104.65 31.35 5.63
C VAL A 41 -104.13 29.98 5.16
N LYS A 42 -104.95 29.19 4.46
CA LYS A 42 -104.53 27.86 3.97
C LYS A 42 -103.48 27.95 2.87
N ALA A 43 -103.62 28.92 1.97
CA ALA A 43 -102.64 29.17 0.92
C ALA A 43 -101.32 29.70 1.50
N LEU A 44 -101.38 30.59 2.51
CA LEU A 44 -100.19 31.08 3.21
C LEU A 44 -99.50 29.98 4.02
N ASP A 45 -100.25 29.13 4.73
CA ASP A 45 -99.69 27.98 5.44
C ASP A 45 -98.98 27.04 4.46
N SER A 46 -99.57 26.77 3.30
CA SER A 46 -98.95 25.96 2.24
C SER A 46 -97.66 26.58 1.71
N GLN A 47 -97.62 27.91 1.50
CA GLN A 47 -96.40 28.63 1.08
C GLN A 47 -95.31 28.62 2.15
N VAL A 48 -95.68 28.74 3.43
CA VAL A 48 -94.74 28.66 4.56
C VAL A 48 -94.14 27.26 4.64
N GLU A 49 -94.94 26.20 4.52
CA GLU A 49 -94.43 24.83 4.53
C GLU A 49 -93.54 24.53 3.31
N GLU A 50 -93.91 25.00 2.12
CA GLU A 50 -93.07 24.86 0.93
C GLU A 50 -91.72 25.58 1.09
N ARG A 51 -91.73 26.79 1.67
CA ARG A 51 -90.50 27.54 1.98
C ARG A 51 -89.62 26.80 2.99
N LYS A 52 -90.19 26.29 4.08
CA LYS A 52 -89.46 25.50 5.08
C LYS A 52 -88.84 24.26 4.46
N LEU A 53 -89.58 23.57 3.59
CA LEU A 53 -89.08 22.39 2.89
C LEU A 53 -87.90 22.76 1.98
N ARG A 54 -88.01 23.87 1.22
CA ARG A 54 -86.91 24.39 0.40
C ARG A 54 -85.67 24.72 1.24
N GLU A 55 -85.83 25.52 2.28
CA GLU A 55 -84.73 25.88 3.19
C GLU A 55 -84.08 24.66 3.84
N ALA A 56 -84.87 23.67 4.29
CA ALA A 56 -84.34 22.42 4.84
C ALA A 56 -83.56 21.60 3.79
N THR A 57 -84.04 21.54 2.55
CA THR A 57 -83.31 20.83 1.48
C THR A 57 -82.03 21.54 1.06
N GLU A 58 -82.01 22.88 1.07
CA GLU A 58 -80.79 23.67 0.81
C GLU A 58 -79.77 23.48 1.93
N GLN A 59 -80.19 23.57 3.20
CA GLN A 59 -79.32 23.30 4.35
C GLN A 59 -78.74 21.88 4.31
N SER A 60 -79.56 20.88 3.95
CA SER A 60 -79.07 19.50 3.83
C SER A 60 -78.07 19.34 2.68
N LYS A 61 -78.22 20.09 1.58
CA LYS A 61 -77.25 20.07 0.46
C LYS A 61 -75.96 20.77 0.85
N GLU A 62 -76.05 21.94 1.47
CA GLU A 62 -74.90 22.69 1.97
C GLU A 62 -74.07 21.84 2.93
N ALA A 63 -74.72 21.23 3.94
CA ALA A 63 -74.04 20.33 4.88
C ALA A 63 -73.40 19.10 4.19
N ALA A 64 -74.00 18.58 3.12
CA ALA A 64 -73.43 17.49 2.35
C ALA A 64 -72.21 17.94 1.53
N TYR A 65 -72.23 19.16 0.98
CA TYR A 65 -71.09 19.75 0.28
C TYR A 65 -69.94 20.06 1.23
N ASP A 66 -70.22 20.63 2.41
CA ASP A 66 -69.22 20.90 3.44
C ASP A 66 -68.52 19.62 3.88
N LEU A 67 -69.30 18.56 4.17
CA LEU A 67 -68.75 17.25 4.52
C LEU A 67 -67.87 16.68 3.39
N LEU A 68 -68.27 16.87 2.13
CA LEU A 68 -67.48 16.42 0.98
C LEU A 68 -66.19 17.21 0.81
N ASP A 69 -66.22 18.54 1.02
CA ASP A 69 -65.02 19.39 0.96
C ASP A 69 -64.03 19.01 2.07
N ASP A 70 -64.52 18.79 3.30
CA ASP A 70 -63.70 18.32 4.41
C ASP A 70 -63.06 16.95 4.11
N GLN A 71 -63.84 16.00 3.56
CA GLN A 71 -63.32 14.70 3.15
C GLN A 71 -62.25 14.83 2.05
N LEU A 72 -62.46 15.72 1.08
CA LEU A 72 -61.51 15.96 0.00
C LEU A 72 -60.21 16.57 0.54
N ARG A 73 -60.30 17.56 1.43
CA ARG A 73 -59.12 18.17 2.09
C ARG A 73 -58.32 17.14 2.87
N LEU A 74 -58.98 16.33 3.69
CA LEU A 74 -58.33 15.24 4.43
C LEU A 74 -57.68 14.22 3.48
N ALA A 75 -58.34 13.87 2.38
CA ALA A 75 -57.77 12.97 1.37
C ALA A 75 -56.53 13.59 0.67
N MET A 76 -56.54 14.89 0.41
CA MET A 76 -55.40 15.61 -0.16
C MET A 76 -54.23 15.70 0.83
N ASP A 77 -54.50 16.04 2.10
CA ASP A 77 -53.48 16.14 3.15
C ASP A 77 -52.83 14.78 3.43
N THR A 78 -53.62 13.72 3.51
CA THR A 78 -53.11 12.34 3.68
C THR A 78 -52.24 11.92 2.50
N ARG A 79 -52.64 12.23 1.27
CA ARG A 79 -51.83 11.96 0.08
C ARG A 79 -50.54 12.77 0.05
N ALA A 80 -50.59 14.05 0.44
CA ALA A 80 -49.42 14.91 0.53
C ALA A 80 -48.42 14.38 1.56
N ALA A 81 -48.89 13.97 2.75
CA ALA A 81 -48.05 13.37 3.78
C ALA A 81 -47.41 12.05 3.33
N GLN A 82 -48.14 11.20 2.61
CA GLN A 82 -47.60 9.96 2.04
C GLN A 82 -46.50 10.24 1.01
N LEU A 83 -46.70 11.21 0.12
CA LEU A 83 -45.71 11.59 -0.89
C LEU A 83 -44.44 12.17 -0.25
N ALA A 84 -44.58 13.06 0.74
CA ALA A 84 -43.45 13.62 1.46
C ALA A 84 -42.62 12.54 2.17
N LYS A 85 -43.29 11.58 2.83
CA LYS A 85 -42.62 10.44 3.47
C LYS A 85 -41.88 9.55 2.47
N LEU A 86 -42.47 9.32 1.29
CA LEU A 86 -41.84 8.54 0.24
C LEU A 86 -40.59 9.28 -0.30
N GLU A 87 -40.70 10.57 -0.59
CA GLU A 87 -39.60 11.40 -1.07
C GLU A 87 -38.43 11.41 -0.07
N GLU A 88 -38.71 11.63 1.22
CA GLU A 88 -37.69 11.60 2.27
C GLU A 88 -37.00 10.24 2.34
N SER A 89 -37.77 9.14 2.30
CA SER A 89 -37.19 7.80 2.34
C SER A 89 -36.31 7.50 1.11
N CYS A 90 -36.72 7.92 -0.09
CA CYS A 90 -35.92 7.82 -1.30
C CYS A 90 -34.64 8.66 -1.21
N ARG A 91 -34.73 9.90 -0.71
CA ARG A 91 -33.58 10.79 -0.54
C ARG A 91 -32.57 10.19 0.43
N VAL A 92 -33.01 9.70 1.58
CA VAL A 92 -32.15 9.06 2.57
C VAL A 92 -31.50 7.81 1.97
N ALA A 93 -32.27 6.94 1.30
CA ALA A 93 -31.74 5.75 0.65
C ALA A 93 -30.65 6.09 -0.39
N MET A 94 -30.87 7.12 -1.22
CA MET A 94 -29.90 7.57 -2.21
C MET A 94 -28.63 8.13 -1.55
N MET A 95 -28.76 8.94 -0.49
CA MET A 95 -27.62 9.45 0.27
C MET A 95 -26.81 8.32 0.90
N THR A 96 -27.47 7.32 1.51
CA THR A 96 -26.79 6.16 2.09
C THR A 96 -26.08 5.33 1.02
N ALA A 97 -26.72 5.10 -0.14
CA ALA A 97 -26.10 4.38 -1.25
C ALA A 97 -24.84 5.11 -1.77
N MET A 98 -24.92 6.43 -1.97
CA MET A 98 -23.76 7.24 -2.39
C MET A 98 -22.64 7.21 -1.34
N ALA A 99 -22.97 7.34 -0.05
CA ALA A 99 -21.99 7.28 1.03
C ALA A 99 -21.27 5.91 1.06
N ASN A 100 -22.00 4.82 0.86
CA ASN A 100 -21.43 3.48 0.79
C ASN A 100 -20.55 3.28 -0.44
N ALA A 101 -20.96 3.79 -1.61
CA ALA A 101 -20.15 3.76 -2.83
C ALA A 101 -18.85 4.55 -2.65
N ASN A 102 -18.92 5.76 -2.10
CA ASN A 102 -17.74 6.59 -1.82
C ASN A 102 -16.77 5.90 -0.83
N LYS A 103 -17.31 5.27 0.23
CA LYS A 103 -16.50 4.47 1.17
C LYS A 103 -15.83 3.28 0.48
N ALA A 104 -16.56 2.56 -0.37
CA ALA A 104 -16.03 1.41 -1.11
C ALA A 104 -14.92 1.84 -2.08
N GLN A 105 -15.12 2.95 -2.80
CA GLN A 105 -14.14 3.51 -3.71
C GLN A 105 -12.88 3.99 -2.96
N ALA A 106 -13.04 4.66 -1.82
CA ALA A 106 -11.91 5.06 -0.98
C ALA A 106 -11.10 3.84 -0.48
N ALA A 107 -11.79 2.78 -0.06
CA ALA A 107 -11.14 1.53 0.34
C ALA A 107 -10.41 0.84 -0.83
N GLU A 108 -10.98 0.86 -2.03
CA GLU A 108 -10.32 0.33 -3.23
C GLU A 108 -9.06 1.12 -3.57
N MET A 109 -9.13 2.45 -3.55
CA MET A 109 -7.97 3.32 -3.79
C MET A 109 -6.87 3.10 -2.76
N ALA A 110 -7.21 2.98 -1.48
CA ALA A 110 -6.24 2.66 -0.43
C ALA A 110 -5.58 1.29 -0.64
N ARG A 111 -6.34 0.27 -1.06
CA ARG A 111 -5.78 -1.05 -1.40
C ARG A 111 -4.81 -0.98 -2.58
N ARG A 112 -5.17 -0.22 -3.63
CA ARG A 112 -4.32 -0.02 -4.82
C ARG A 112 -3.00 0.66 -4.42
N GLN A 113 -3.06 1.75 -3.67
CA GLN A 113 -1.87 2.47 -3.19
C GLN A 113 -0.97 1.57 -2.34
N HIS A 114 -1.56 0.80 -1.40
CA HIS A 114 -0.77 -0.10 -0.57
C HIS A 114 -0.14 -1.25 -1.38
N HIS A 115 -0.84 -1.76 -2.39
CA HIS A 115 -0.27 -2.74 -3.31
C HIS A 115 0.88 -2.14 -4.12
N GLU A 116 0.71 -0.92 -4.66
CA GLU A 116 1.74 -0.19 -5.38
C GLU A 116 2.98 0.07 -4.52
N GLN A 117 2.81 0.56 -3.29
CA GLN A 117 3.89 0.72 -2.32
C GLN A 117 4.61 -0.60 -2.04
N ARG A 118 3.88 -1.72 -1.91
CA ARG A 118 4.50 -3.04 -1.73
C ARG A 118 5.34 -3.44 -2.93
N HIS A 119 4.86 -3.20 -4.15
CA HIS A 119 5.64 -3.47 -5.37
C HIS A 119 6.88 -2.59 -5.46
N GLU A 120 6.75 -1.31 -5.14
CA GLU A 120 7.88 -0.37 -5.09
C GLU A 120 8.93 -0.82 -4.07
N GLN A 121 8.51 -1.17 -2.85
CA GLN A 121 9.40 -1.71 -1.82
C GLN A 121 10.10 -3.00 -2.29
N GLN A 122 9.38 -3.90 -2.95
CA GLN A 122 9.99 -5.11 -3.52
C GLN A 122 10.97 -4.79 -4.65
N ALA A 123 10.69 -3.81 -5.50
CA ALA A 123 11.60 -3.38 -6.55
C ALA A 123 12.87 -2.76 -5.95
N ASN A 124 12.71 -1.88 -4.96
CA ASN A 124 13.82 -1.25 -4.23
C ASN A 124 14.70 -2.29 -3.56
N LEU A 125 14.11 -3.27 -2.87
CA LEU A 125 14.87 -4.37 -2.24
C LEU A 125 15.63 -5.20 -3.26
N LYS A 126 15.01 -5.54 -4.40
CA LYS A 126 15.67 -6.27 -5.49
C LYS A 126 16.83 -5.47 -6.08
N GLU A 127 16.66 -4.16 -6.25
CA GLU A 127 17.72 -3.28 -6.72
C GLU A 127 18.88 -3.23 -5.73
N ILE A 128 18.60 -3.00 -4.44
CA ILE A 128 19.62 -2.99 -3.39
C ILE A 128 20.35 -4.33 -3.37
N GLN A 129 19.63 -5.45 -3.40
CA GLN A 129 20.25 -6.77 -3.41
C GLN A 129 21.14 -6.96 -4.64
N LYS A 130 20.69 -6.53 -5.83
CA LYS A 130 21.47 -6.58 -7.06
C LYS A 130 22.75 -5.73 -6.96
N GLN A 131 22.65 -4.54 -6.38
CA GLN A 131 23.81 -3.67 -6.20
C GLN A 131 24.80 -4.29 -5.20
N VAL A 132 24.32 -4.73 -4.05
CA VAL A 132 25.13 -5.36 -2.99
C VAL A 132 25.82 -6.64 -3.49
N THR A 133 25.14 -7.45 -4.30
CA THR A 133 25.70 -8.68 -4.88
C THR A 133 26.48 -8.44 -6.17
N SER A 134 26.52 -7.19 -6.66
CA SER A 134 27.26 -6.84 -7.88
C SER A 134 28.76 -7.11 -7.70
N ASN A 135 29.42 -7.47 -8.80
CA ASN A 135 30.86 -7.68 -8.85
C ASN A 135 31.66 -6.43 -8.44
N LEU A 136 31.07 -5.24 -8.59
CA LEU A 136 31.68 -3.99 -8.15
C LEU A 136 31.78 -3.91 -6.63
N LEU A 137 30.66 -4.09 -5.91
CA LEU A 137 30.62 -3.97 -4.44
C LEU A 137 31.19 -5.18 -3.71
N THR A 138 31.06 -6.38 -4.27
CA THR A 138 31.67 -7.60 -3.70
C THR A 138 33.14 -7.76 -4.05
N GLU A 139 33.66 -6.87 -4.90
CA GLU A 139 35.01 -6.91 -5.44
C GLU A 139 35.44 -8.27 -6.00
N ASN A 140 34.50 -9.06 -6.52
CA ASN A 140 34.74 -10.44 -6.95
C ASN A 140 35.98 -10.59 -7.88
N PRO A 141 37.01 -11.36 -7.48
CA PRO A 141 38.24 -11.52 -8.26
C PRO A 141 38.06 -12.39 -9.51
N GLN A 142 36.95 -13.14 -9.60
CA GLN A 142 36.67 -14.03 -10.73
C GLN A 142 36.18 -13.26 -11.97
N THR A 143 35.58 -12.08 -11.80
CA THR A 143 35.05 -11.25 -12.90
C THR A 143 36.13 -10.82 -13.89
N THR A 144 37.38 -10.85 -13.46
CA THR A 144 38.51 -10.27 -14.17
C THR A 144 39.49 -11.31 -14.71
N GLN A 145 39.15 -12.60 -14.60
CA GLN A 145 39.92 -13.65 -15.22
C GLN A 145 39.71 -13.64 -16.74
N ASN A 146 40.80 -13.70 -17.48
CA ASN A 146 40.72 -13.84 -18.93
C ASN A 146 40.30 -15.29 -19.26
N PRO A 147 39.18 -15.50 -19.97
CA PRO A 147 38.68 -16.85 -20.26
C PRO A 147 39.62 -17.67 -21.15
N VAL A 148 40.46 -17.02 -21.96
CA VAL A 148 41.43 -17.68 -22.85
C VAL A 148 42.78 -17.90 -22.14
N ALA A 149 43.10 -17.08 -21.14
CA ALA A 149 44.37 -17.14 -20.42
C ALA A 149 44.18 -16.91 -18.92
N PRO A 150 43.78 -17.95 -18.15
CA PRO A 150 43.47 -17.80 -16.72
C PRO A 150 44.64 -17.26 -15.86
N HIS A 151 45.88 -17.48 -16.31
CA HIS A 151 47.08 -17.00 -15.65
C HIS A 151 47.36 -15.50 -15.87
N ARG A 152 46.67 -14.85 -16.84
CA ARG A 152 46.88 -13.45 -17.18
C ARG A 152 45.75 -12.59 -16.61
N VAL A 153 46.12 -11.66 -15.72
CA VAL A 153 45.19 -10.69 -15.14
C VAL A 153 45.39 -9.32 -15.81
N PRO A 154 44.32 -8.67 -16.31
CA PRO A 154 44.40 -7.32 -16.85
C PRO A 154 44.92 -6.31 -15.81
N PRO A 155 45.77 -5.32 -16.18
CA PRO A 155 46.38 -4.39 -15.22
C PRO A 155 45.37 -3.63 -14.35
N HIS A 156 44.29 -3.13 -14.96
CA HIS A 156 43.24 -2.35 -14.29
C HIS A 156 42.35 -3.19 -13.35
N CYS A 157 42.50 -4.51 -13.39
CA CYS A 157 41.72 -5.45 -12.61
C CYS A 157 42.53 -6.15 -11.51
N TRP A 158 43.80 -5.78 -11.35
CA TRP A 158 44.67 -6.40 -10.36
C TRP A 158 44.30 -5.91 -8.95
N LYS A 159 43.78 -6.83 -8.13
CA LYS A 159 43.40 -6.58 -6.73
C LYS A 159 44.36 -7.20 -5.71
N GLY A 160 45.60 -7.49 -6.15
CA GLY A 160 46.61 -8.17 -5.34
C GLY A 160 46.62 -9.69 -5.52
N MET A 161 47.59 -10.34 -4.86
CA MET A 161 47.78 -11.79 -4.94
C MET A 161 46.64 -12.56 -4.26
N THR A 162 46.42 -13.81 -4.66
CA THR A 162 45.47 -14.68 -3.95
C THR A 162 46.02 -15.10 -2.58
N PRO A 163 45.16 -15.42 -1.60
CA PRO A 163 45.61 -15.97 -0.31
C PRO A 163 46.50 -17.21 -0.47
N GLU A 164 46.19 -18.07 -1.44
CA GLU A 164 46.93 -19.27 -1.78
C GLU A 164 48.34 -18.96 -2.31
N GLN A 165 48.47 -17.99 -3.23
CA GLN A 165 49.77 -17.52 -3.73
C GLN A 165 50.63 -16.97 -2.59
N ARG A 166 50.05 -16.14 -1.71
CA ARG A 166 50.76 -15.62 -0.53
C ARG A 166 51.20 -16.74 0.41
N ALA A 167 50.37 -17.76 0.62
CA ALA A 167 50.73 -18.91 1.44
C ALA A 167 51.87 -19.72 0.83
N ALA A 168 51.87 -19.92 -0.50
CA ALA A 168 52.94 -20.58 -1.23
C ALA A 168 54.27 -19.83 -1.11
N ILE A 169 54.26 -18.49 -1.24
CA ILE A 169 55.45 -17.65 -1.04
C ILE A 169 55.98 -17.80 0.39
N LYS A 170 55.12 -17.71 1.40
CA LYS A 170 55.52 -17.90 2.81
C LYS A 170 56.13 -19.28 3.04
N LYS A 171 55.59 -20.33 2.40
CA LYS A 171 56.14 -21.69 2.47
C LYS A 171 57.53 -21.74 1.84
N ALA A 172 57.71 -21.19 0.64
CA ALA A 172 58.99 -21.15 -0.04
C ALA A 172 60.05 -20.38 0.76
N GLN A 173 59.69 -19.24 1.35
CA GLN A 173 60.58 -18.46 2.23
C GLN A 173 61.07 -19.26 3.44
N LYS A 174 60.19 -20.04 4.08
CA LYS A 174 60.59 -20.93 5.18
C LYS A 174 61.60 -21.98 4.73
N VAL A 175 61.38 -22.59 3.57
CA VAL A 175 62.31 -23.58 3.00
C VAL A 175 63.67 -22.93 2.73
N GLN A 176 63.69 -21.76 2.08
CA GLN A 176 64.92 -21.01 1.81
C GLN A 176 65.68 -20.64 3.09
N HIS A 177 64.96 -20.23 4.15
CA HIS A 177 65.57 -19.93 5.44
C HIS A 177 66.29 -21.17 6.01
N HIS A 178 65.60 -22.31 6.04
CA HIS A 178 66.18 -23.56 6.54
C HIS A 178 67.38 -24.03 5.70
N GLU A 179 67.30 -23.91 4.38
CA GLU A 179 68.40 -24.24 3.49
C GLU A 179 69.62 -23.33 3.76
N LYS A 180 69.40 -22.02 3.93
CA LYS A 180 70.48 -21.08 4.22
C LYS A 180 71.12 -21.32 5.58
N GLU A 181 70.35 -21.71 6.58
CA GLU A 181 70.88 -22.12 7.89
C GLU A 181 71.72 -23.39 7.79
N ALA A 182 71.27 -24.39 7.04
CA ALA A 182 72.02 -25.63 6.81
C ALA A 182 73.35 -25.33 6.10
N GLN A 183 73.34 -24.48 5.07
CA GLN A 183 74.56 -24.02 4.38
C GLN A 183 75.54 -23.37 5.37
N ARG A 184 75.07 -22.41 6.19
CA ARG A 184 75.93 -21.74 7.20
C ARG A 184 76.47 -22.70 8.26
N ARG A 185 75.75 -23.79 8.57
CA ARG A 185 76.25 -24.83 9.49
C ARG A 185 77.33 -25.67 8.81
N ALA A 186 77.13 -26.05 7.55
CA ALA A 186 78.10 -26.82 6.78
C ALA A 186 79.40 -26.04 6.55
N GLU A 187 79.30 -24.75 6.20
CA GLU A 187 80.46 -23.86 6.02
C GLU A 187 81.27 -23.75 7.30
N ARG A 188 80.62 -23.46 8.44
CA ARG A 188 81.28 -23.45 9.76
C ARG A 188 81.97 -24.78 10.09
N ALA A 189 81.39 -25.92 9.72
CA ALA A 189 82.00 -27.22 9.94
C ALA A 189 83.24 -27.44 9.06
N LEU A 190 83.24 -26.95 7.82
CA LEU A 190 84.40 -27.01 6.93
C LEU A 190 85.53 -26.10 7.42
N ASP A 191 85.20 -24.89 7.85
CA ASP A 191 86.20 -23.95 8.37
C ASP A 191 86.84 -24.49 9.65
N ALA A 192 86.05 -25.03 10.59
CA ALA A 192 86.58 -25.70 11.78
C ALA A 192 87.51 -26.87 11.44
N LYS A 193 87.19 -27.63 10.38
CA LYS A 193 88.07 -28.72 9.90
C LYS A 193 89.39 -28.17 9.35
N ARG A 194 89.35 -27.07 8.58
CA ARG A 194 90.55 -26.40 8.04
C ARG A 194 91.41 -25.82 9.15
N GLU A 195 90.80 -25.20 10.16
CA GLU A 195 91.49 -24.68 11.34
C GLU A 195 92.20 -25.81 12.08
N SER A 196 91.52 -26.92 12.36
CA SER A 196 92.12 -28.10 13.00
C SER A 196 93.29 -28.67 12.19
N GLN A 197 93.16 -28.77 10.87
CA GLN A 197 94.26 -29.19 9.99
C GLN A 197 95.43 -28.22 10.04
N THR A 198 95.16 -26.91 10.03
CA THR A 198 96.20 -25.87 10.10
C THR A 198 96.96 -25.94 11.42
N LEU A 199 96.25 -26.13 12.54
CA LEU A 199 96.87 -26.32 13.86
C LEU A 199 97.76 -27.58 13.90
N SER A 200 97.28 -28.69 13.33
CA SER A 200 98.08 -29.93 13.25
C SER A 200 99.33 -29.76 12.38
N LEU A 201 99.23 -29.07 11.24
CA LEU A 201 100.37 -28.76 10.38
C LEU A 201 101.35 -27.80 11.08
N ALA A 202 100.86 -26.78 11.77
CA ALA A 202 101.70 -25.86 12.54
C ALA A 202 102.47 -26.59 13.66
N GLN A 203 101.80 -27.50 14.37
CA GLN A 203 102.45 -28.35 15.37
C GLN A 203 103.53 -29.24 14.74
N ALA A 204 103.25 -29.87 13.60
CA ALA A 204 104.23 -30.68 12.88
C ALA A 204 105.43 -29.86 12.39
N ALA A 205 105.20 -28.63 11.91
CA ALA A 205 106.26 -27.72 11.48
C ALA A 205 107.17 -27.30 12.64
N LEU A 206 106.60 -26.98 13.81
CA LEU A 206 107.39 -26.66 15.01
C LEU A 206 108.26 -27.85 15.45
N GLN A 207 107.72 -29.07 15.40
CA GLN A 207 108.50 -30.28 15.69
C GLN A 207 109.66 -30.48 14.70
N LEU A 208 109.45 -30.20 13.42
CA LEU A 208 110.51 -30.26 12.41
C LEU A 208 111.59 -29.20 12.65
N GLU A 209 111.20 -27.95 12.95
CA GLU A 209 112.17 -26.90 13.31
C GLU A 209 113.00 -27.27 14.55
N GLU A 210 112.38 -27.89 15.56
CA GLU A 210 113.09 -28.39 16.73
C GLU A 210 114.11 -29.47 16.35
N GLN A 211 113.72 -30.46 15.53
CA GLN A 211 114.62 -31.49 15.02
C GLN A 211 115.78 -30.89 14.20
N GLU A 212 115.52 -29.90 13.35
CA GLU A 212 116.56 -29.20 12.60
C GLU A 212 117.54 -28.47 13.51
N ARG A 213 117.05 -27.78 14.54
CA ARG A 213 117.91 -27.11 15.55
C ARG A 213 118.79 -28.12 16.27
N GLU A 214 118.24 -29.27 16.67
CA GLU A 214 118.99 -30.34 17.32
C GLU A 214 120.08 -30.89 16.40
N LEU A 215 119.76 -31.19 15.15
CA LEU A 215 120.72 -31.67 14.15
C LEU A 215 121.82 -30.64 13.89
N CYS A 216 121.47 -29.37 13.71
CA CYS A 216 122.43 -28.28 13.53
C CYS A 216 123.37 -28.17 14.74
N ALA A 217 122.85 -28.29 15.97
CA ALA A 217 123.67 -28.28 17.17
C ALA A 217 124.63 -29.49 17.22
N VAL A 218 124.19 -30.68 16.79
CA VAL A 218 125.07 -31.86 16.64
C VAL A 218 126.17 -31.60 15.61
N PHE A 219 125.83 -31.10 14.43
CA PHE A 219 126.81 -30.77 13.37
C PHE A 219 127.81 -29.72 13.83
N GLN A 220 127.36 -28.65 14.48
CA GLN A 220 128.24 -27.61 15.02
C GLN A 220 129.19 -28.16 16.08
N ARG A 221 128.72 -29.03 16.98
CA ARG A 221 129.59 -29.72 17.94
C ARG A 221 130.63 -30.57 17.21
N GLY A 222 130.22 -31.35 16.21
CA GLY A 222 131.11 -32.19 15.41
C GLY A 222 132.19 -31.38 14.65
N LEU A 223 131.80 -30.31 13.97
CA LEU A 223 132.72 -29.38 13.30
C LEU A 223 133.66 -28.69 14.29
N GLY A 224 133.15 -28.31 15.47
CA GLY A 224 133.98 -27.75 16.55
C GLY A 224 135.09 -28.71 16.98
N SER A 225 134.76 -29.99 17.20
CA SER A 225 135.74 -31.03 17.51
C SER A 225 136.73 -31.27 16.37
N PHE A 226 136.27 -31.29 15.12
CA PHE A 226 137.14 -31.47 13.94
C PHE A 226 138.10 -30.29 13.75
N ASN A 227 137.62 -29.05 13.88
CA ASN A 227 138.48 -27.86 13.80
C ASN A 227 139.51 -27.81 14.92
N GLN A 228 139.17 -28.30 16.12
CA GLN A 228 140.14 -28.44 17.21
C GLN A 228 141.27 -29.43 16.84
N GLN A 229 140.92 -30.57 16.24
CA GLN A 229 141.89 -31.56 15.76
C GLN A 229 142.81 -30.97 14.66
N LEU A 230 142.24 -30.31 13.66
CA LEU A 230 143.00 -29.62 12.61
C LEU A 230 143.93 -28.53 13.17
N ALA A 231 143.48 -27.76 14.15
CA ALA A 231 144.30 -26.75 14.81
C ALA A 231 145.46 -27.36 15.62
N THR A 232 145.28 -28.56 16.19
CA THR A 232 146.38 -29.29 16.83
C THR A 232 147.37 -29.83 15.81
N GLU A 233 146.91 -30.31 14.66
CA GLU A 233 147.76 -30.82 13.57
C GLU A 233 148.57 -29.70 12.90
N GLN A 234 147.97 -28.53 12.64
CA GLN A 234 148.68 -27.38 12.08
C GLN A 234 149.72 -26.77 13.03
N LYS A 235 149.57 -26.93 14.34
CA LYS A 235 150.59 -26.54 15.34
C LYS A 235 151.73 -27.55 15.47
N ALA A 236 151.59 -28.74 14.89
CA ALA A 236 152.61 -29.78 14.87
C ALA A 236 153.48 -29.75 13.60
N GLN A 237 153.23 -28.82 12.69
CA GLN A 237 154.09 -28.42 11.55
C GLN A 237 154.97 -27.23 11.91
#